data_AF-A0A2A4N7A6-F1
#
_entry.id   AF-A0A2A4N7A6-F1
#
_cell.length_a   1.000
_cell.length_b   1.000
_cell.length_c   1.000
_cell.angle_alpha   90.00
_cell.angle_beta   90.00
_cell.angle_gamma   90.00
#
_symmetry.space_group_name_H-M   'P 1'
#
loop_
_entity.id
_entity.type
_entity.pdbx_description
1 polymer ?
#
loop_
_entity_poly.entity_id
_entity_poly.type
_entity_poly.pdbx_seq_one_letter_code
_entity_poly.pdbx_strand_id
1 'polypeptide(L)'
;MVISEDSLKYLPYTHVINKTQNQGTMTNPAGFFSCVVEKGDSIIFSRIGYRSALFIIPLDNDSLNIYNNKGELSIVQTLKSDTILLPVAVIYPWLNKMFFKEAFIKTVIPMDDYERAKHNLAVILSDVGYDVLPMDGMENQKYYLQSEAGKWYTAGQYPTINLLNPMAWAKFIQAIRNGDFRRK
;
A
#
# COMPACT_ATOMS: atom_id res chain seq x y z
N MET A 1 -22.09 22.40 -13.55
CA MET A 1 -20.88 23.03 -14.14
C MET A 1 -19.76 23.12 -13.12
N VAL A 2 -18.51 23.24 -13.55
CA VAL A 2 -17.34 23.32 -12.66
C VAL A 2 -16.57 24.63 -12.88
N ILE A 3 -16.25 25.33 -11.79
CA ILE A 3 -15.52 26.60 -11.78
C ILE A 3 -14.38 26.61 -10.75
N SER A 4 -13.38 27.47 -10.94
CA SER A 4 -12.35 27.75 -9.95
C SER A 4 -12.91 28.66 -8.86
N GLU A 5 -12.61 28.36 -7.60
CA GLU A 5 -12.99 29.21 -6.45
C GLU A 5 -12.32 30.59 -6.52
N ASP A 6 -11.01 30.62 -6.79
CA ASP A 6 -10.22 31.87 -6.74
C ASP A 6 -10.47 32.78 -7.95
N SER A 7 -10.57 32.18 -9.15
CA SER A 7 -10.61 32.94 -10.41
C SER A 7 -11.99 33.00 -11.06
N LEU A 8 -12.97 32.24 -10.54
CA LEU A 8 -14.31 32.06 -11.12
C LEU A 8 -14.30 31.63 -12.61
N LYS A 9 -13.16 31.13 -13.09
CA LYS A 9 -13.01 30.61 -14.46
C LYS A 9 -13.62 29.23 -14.57
N TYR A 10 -14.26 28.93 -15.70
CA TYR A 10 -14.71 27.59 -16.03
C TYR A 10 -13.52 26.62 -16.10
N LEU A 11 -13.71 25.42 -15.57
CA LEU A 11 -12.68 24.38 -15.57
C LEU A 11 -13.00 23.32 -16.62
N PRO A 12 -12.38 23.40 -17.82
CA PRO A 12 -12.54 22.39 -18.85
C PRO A 12 -11.81 21.11 -18.46
N TYR A 13 -12.29 19.99 -19.02
CA TYR A 13 -11.69 18.66 -18.87
C TYR A 13 -11.49 18.23 -17.41
N THR A 14 -12.39 18.63 -16.52
CA THR A 14 -12.42 18.18 -15.13
C THR A 14 -13.03 16.78 -15.09
N HIS A 15 -12.42 15.86 -14.35
CA HIS A 15 -12.97 14.53 -14.14
C HIS A 15 -14.14 14.60 -13.16
N VAL A 16 -15.26 13.97 -13.51
CA VAL A 16 -16.46 13.85 -12.69
C VAL A 16 -16.72 12.37 -12.51
N ILE A 17 -16.47 11.83 -11.33
CA ILE A 17 -16.49 10.39 -11.07
C ILE A 17 -17.55 10.10 -10.02
N ASN A 18 -18.55 9.30 -10.37
CA ASN A 18 -19.46 8.70 -9.40
C ASN A 18 -18.77 7.51 -8.74
N LYS A 19 -18.39 7.66 -7.48
CA LYS A 19 -17.63 6.65 -6.72
C LYS A 19 -18.48 5.44 -6.35
N THR A 20 -19.80 5.61 -6.24
CA THR A 20 -20.72 4.52 -5.90
C THR A 20 -20.96 3.62 -7.10
N GLN A 21 -21.22 4.22 -8.27
CA GLN A 21 -21.57 3.49 -9.49
C GLN A 21 -20.37 3.12 -10.37
N ASN A 22 -19.14 3.51 -9.99
CA ASN A 22 -17.91 3.35 -10.80
C ASN A 22 -18.04 3.89 -12.23
N GLN A 23 -18.87 4.93 -12.42
CA GLN A 23 -19.05 5.62 -13.69
C GLN A 23 -18.43 7.00 -13.62
N GLY A 24 -17.99 7.52 -14.76
CA GLY A 24 -17.39 8.85 -14.82
C GLY A 24 -17.61 9.53 -16.15
N THR A 25 -17.60 10.85 -16.12
CA THR A 25 -17.64 11.73 -17.28
C THR A 25 -16.59 12.82 -17.12
N MET A 26 -16.47 13.67 -18.13
CA MET A 26 -15.55 14.80 -18.11
C MET A 26 -16.27 16.08 -18.51
N THR A 27 -15.83 17.22 -17.98
CA THR A 27 -16.42 18.50 -18.40
C THR A 27 -16.03 18.85 -19.84
N ASN A 28 -16.95 19.52 -20.54
CA ASN A 28 -16.70 20.09 -21.86
C ASN A 28 -15.78 21.33 -21.77
N PRO A 29 -15.34 21.91 -22.90
CA PRO A 29 -14.47 23.10 -22.91
C PRO A 29 -15.05 24.32 -22.19
N ALA A 30 -16.37 24.38 -22.01
CA ALA A 30 -17.07 25.44 -21.29
C ALA A 30 -17.32 25.09 -19.80
N GLY A 31 -16.80 23.97 -19.28
CA GLY A 31 -16.93 23.57 -17.88
C GLY A 31 -18.27 22.91 -17.51
N PHE A 32 -19.13 22.58 -18.48
CA PHE A 32 -20.38 21.86 -18.26
C PHE A 32 -20.15 20.35 -18.27
N PHE A 33 -20.97 19.62 -17.50
CA PHE A 33 -20.97 18.16 -17.45
C PHE A 33 -22.41 17.64 -17.34
N SER A 34 -22.61 16.38 -17.71
CA SER A 34 -23.85 15.64 -17.49
C SER A 34 -23.51 14.19 -17.16
N CYS A 35 -24.13 13.66 -16.11
CA CYS A 35 -23.98 12.28 -15.65
C CYS A 35 -25.29 11.82 -15.01
N VAL A 36 -25.56 10.52 -15.09
CA VAL A 36 -26.66 9.88 -14.38
C VAL A 36 -26.19 9.54 -12.97
N VAL A 37 -27.06 9.79 -11.99
CA VAL A 37 -26.75 9.64 -10.57
C VAL A 37 -27.99 9.19 -9.80
N GLU A 38 -27.78 8.52 -8.68
CA GLU A 38 -28.83 8.10 -7.75
C GLU A 38 -28.72 8.86 -6.42
N LYS A 39 -29.79 8.80 -5.63
CA LYS A 39 -29.83 9.46 -4.32
C LYS A 39 -28.81 8.82 -3.38
N GLY A 40 -28.02 9.63 -2.70
CA GLY A 40 -26.95 9.17 -1.83
C GLY A 40 -25.63 8.88 -2.56
N ASP A 41 -25.55 9.08 -3.88
CA ASP A 41 -24.30 8.88 -4.61
C ASP A 41 -23.23 9.91 -4.24
N SER A 42 -21.98 9.45 -4.27
CA SER A 42 -20.79 10.25 -3.98
C SER A 42 -20.06 10.60 -5.26
N ILE A 43 -20.11 11.87 -5.66
CA ILE A 43 -19.45 12.38 -6.86
C ILE A 43 -18.12 13.04 -6.46
N ILE A 44 -17.03 12.62 -7.10
CA ILE A 44 -15.71 13.20 -6.95
C ILE A 44 -15.41 14.04 -8.20
N PHE A 45 -15.05 15.31 -7.95
CA PHE A 45 -14.54 16.21 -8.97
C PHE A 45 -13.03 16.34 -8.79
N SER A 46 -12.25 16.06 -9.83
CA SER A 46 -10.79 16.16 -9.77
C SER A 46 -10.20 16.78 -11.03
N ARG A 47 -9.15 17.58 -10.84
CA ARG A 47 -8.39 18.23 -11.91
C ARG A 47 -6.97 18.49 -11.43
N ILE A 48 -6.01 18.32 -12.33
CA ILE A 48 -4.60 18.64 -12.07
C ILE A 48 -4.47 20.12 -11.71
N GLY A 49 -3.76 20.42 -10.61
CA GLY A 49 -3.58 21.78 -10.07
C GLY A 49 -4.75 22.28 -9.22
N TYR A 50 -5.70 21.41 -8.87
CA TYR A 50 -6.82 21.73 -8.00
C TYR A 50 -7.02 20.63 -6.95
N ARG A 51 -7.53 21.01 -5.78
CA ARG A 51 -7.91 20.05 -4.75
C ARG A 51 -9.20 19.35 -5.17
N SER A 52 -9.22 18.02 -5.08
CA SER A 52 -10.42 17.23 -5.35
C SER A 52 -11.56 17.61 -4.40
N ALA A 53 -12.77 17.74 -4.94
CA ALA A 53 -13.97 18.01 -4.17
C ALA A 53 -14.90 16.79 -4.20
N LEU A 54 -15.53 16.50 -3.05
CA LEU A 54 -16.55 15.47 -2.90
C LEU A 54 -17.91 16.16 -2.78
N PHE A 55 -18.86 15.73 -3.60
CA PHE A 55 -20.25 16.15 -3.54
C PHE A 55 -21.13 14.92 -3.32
N ILE A 56 -21.96 14.96 -2.27
CA ILE A 56 -22.88 13.87 -1.93
C ILE A 56 -24.29 14.31 -2.34
N ILE A 57 -24.98 13.46 -3.10
CA ILE A 57 -26.35 13.75 -3.53
C ILE A 57 -27.29 13.56 -2.34
N PRO A 58 -28.11 14.58 -1.99
CA PRO A 58 -29.07 14.47 -0.89
C PRO A 58 -30.04 13.30 -1.07
N LEU A 59 -30.35 12.62 0.04
CA LEU A 59 -31.33 11.53 0.10
C LEU A 59 -32.77 12.04 0.10
N ASP A 60 -32.98 13.23 0.67
CA ASP A 60 -34.30 13.77 0.94
C ASP A 60 -34.84 14.59 -0.24
N ASN A 61 -36.12 14.38 -0.55
CA ASN A 61 -36.83 15.17 -1.55
C ASN A 61 -36.98 16.63 -1.10
N ASP A 62 -37.04 16.97 0.19
CA ASP A 62 -37.32 18.35 0.66
C ASP A 62 -36.22 19.37 0.30
N SER A 63 -35.04 18.92 -0.15
CA SER A 63 -34.04 19.79 -0.79
C SER A 63 -34.42 20.14 -2.26
N LEU A 64 -35.71 20.01 -2.60
CA LEU A 64 -36.34 20.01 -3.95
C LEU A 64 -36.16 21.28 -4.78
N ASN A 65 -35.55 22.35 -4.27
CA ASN A 65 -35.24 23.52 -5.10
C ASN A 65 -34.05 23.31 -6.06
N ILE A 66 -33.34 22.19 -5.95
CA ILE A 66 -32.18 21.88 -6.81
C ILE A 66 -32.58 20.96 -7.98
N TYR A 67 -33.71 20.26 -7.86
CA TYR A 67 -34.26 19.42 -8.91
C TYR A 67 -35.28 20.22 -9.73
N ASN A 68 -35.10 20.27 -11.04
CA ASN A 68 -36.12 20.89 -11.90
C ASN A 68 -37.36 19.97 -12.03
N ASN A 69 -38.45 20.50 -12.60
CA ASN A 69 -39.70 19.75 -12.84
C ASN A 69 -39.52 18.46 -13.70
N LYS A 70 -38.33 18.23 -14.26
CA LYS A 70 -37.97 17.06 -15.07
C LYS A 70 -37.04 16.08 -14.33
N GLY A 71 -36.72 16.33 -13.07
CA GLY A 71 -35.84 15.49 -12.26
C GLY A 71 -34.35 15.70 -12.51
N GLU A 72 -33.96 16.75 -13.23
CA GLU A 72 -32.54 17.07 -13.49
C GLU A 72 -31.98 17.92 -12.33
N LEU A 73 -30.78 17.54 -11.89
CA LEU A 73 -30.04 18.23 -10.84
C LEU A 73 -29.03 19.20 -11.46
N SER A 74 -29.20 20.51 -11.23
CA SER A 74 -28.23 21.52 -11.68
C SER A 74 -27.37 22.00 -10.53
N ILE A 75 -26.09 21.61 -10.54
CA ILE A 75 -25.11 22.04 -9.53
C ILE A 75 -23.98 22.86 -10.15
N VAL A 76 -23.50 23.84 -9.39
CA VAL A 76 -22.27 24.58 -9.67
C VAL A 76 -21.23 24.13 -8.65
N GLN A 77 -20.22 23.38 -9.10
CA GLN A 77 -19.14 22.90 -8.25
C GLN A 77 -17.92 23.82 -8.37
N THR A 78 -17.43 24.31 -7.24
CA THR A 78 -16.16 25.05 -7.16
C THR A 78 -15.01 24.10 -6.81
N LEU A 79 -13.85 24.31 -7.44
CA LEU A 79 -12.59 23.66 -7.05
C LEU A 79 -11.59 24.72 -6.60
N LYS A 80 -10.93 24.44 -5.47
CA LYS A 80 -9.86 25.28 -4.93
C LYS A 80 -8.55 25.01 -5.66
N SER A 81 -7.84 26.06 -6.05
CA SER A 81 -6.51 25.87 -6.66
C SER A 81 -5.56 25.24 -5.64
N ASP A 82 -4.79 24.27 -6.10
CA ASP A 82 -3.75 23.64 -5.29
C ASP A 82 -2.40 23.83 -5.98
N THR A 83 -1.41 24.28 -5.21
CA THR A 83 -0.07 24.52 -5.72
C THR A 83 0.66 23.19 -5.74
N ILE A 84 0.51 22.44 -6.82
CA ILE A 84 1.30 21.23 -7.02
C ILE A 84 2.72 21.69 -7.40
N LEU A 85 3.65 21.53 -6.47
CA LEU A 85 5.08 21.61 -6.75
C LEU A 85 5.45 20.36 -7.55
N LEU A 86 5.37 20.46 -8.88
CA LEU A 86 5.91 19.42 -9.74
C LEU A 86 7.44 19.40 -9.55
N PRO A 87 8.04 18.22 -9.35
CA PRO A 87 9.48 18.14 -9.25
C PRO A 87 10.10 18.63 -10.56
N VAL A 88 11.10 19.50 -10.44
CA VAL A 88 11.83 20.00 -11.61
C VAL A 88 12.58 18.83 -12.24
N ALA A 89 12.23 18.49 -13.47
CA ALA A 89 13.00 17.54 -14.27
C ALA A 89 14.22 18.27 -14.84
N VAL A 90 15.39 18.06 -14.22
CA VAL A 90 16.65 18.59 -14.77
C VAL A 90 17.09 17.68 -15.91
N ILE A 91 16.83 18.10 -17.14
CA ILE A 91 17.30 17.41 -18.34
C ILE A 91 18.75 17.84 -18.57
N TYR A 92 19.71 16.95 -18.28
CA TYR A 92 21.12 17.20 -18.57
C TYR A 92 21.42 16.88 -20.04
N PRO A 93 21.80 17.85 -20.87
CA PRO A 93 22.29 17.57 -22.21
C PRO A 93 23.69 16.94 -22.09
N TRP A 94 23.83 15.72 -22.59
CA TRP A 94 25.13 15.04 -22.64
C TRP A 94 26.01 15.66 -23.73
N LEU A 95 27.25 16.03 -23.40
CA LEU A 95 28.19 16.63 -24.37
C LEU A 95 28.52 15.69 -25.56
N ASN A 96 28.48 14.37 -25.35
CA ASN A 96 28.87 13.40 -26.39
C ASN A 96 28.06 12.09 -26.28
N LYS A 97 27.73 11.49 -27.43
CA LYS A 97 26.92 10.26 -27.53
C LYS A 97 27.56 9.05 -26.83
N MET A 98 28.89 8.99 -26.81
CA MET A 98 29.63 7.92 -26.13
C MET A 98 29.40 7.93 -24.62
N PHE A 99 29.47 9.10 -23.98
CA PHE A 99 29.21 9.24 -22.54
C PHE A 99 27.77 8.90 -22.18
N PHE A 100 26.80 9.26 -23.02
CA PHE A 100 25.42 8.81 -22.84
C PHE A 100 25.31 7.29 -22.87
N LYS A 101 25.95 6.62 -23.84
CA LYS A 101 25.90 5.15 -23.94
C LYS A 101 26.48 4.48 -22.70
N GLU A 102 27.63 4.94 -22.21
CA GLU A 102 28.22 4.40 -20.99
C GLU A 102 27.36 4.67 -19.75
N ALA A 103 26.88 5.91 -19.59
CA ALA A 103 26.03 6.28 -18.47
C ALA A 103 24.74 5.46 -18.48
N PHE A 104 24.09 5.33 -19.64
CA PHE A 104 22.86 4.55 -19.82
C PHE A 104 23.04 3.08 -19.47
N ILE A 105 24.16 2.46 -19.89
CA ILE A 105 24.49 1.07 -19.52
C ILE A 105 24.72 0.92 -18.02
N LYS A 106 25.36 1.91 -17.39
CA LYS A 106 25.68 1.92 -15.96
C LYS A 106 24.53 2.42 -15.08
N THR A 107 23.44 2.93 -15.67
CA THR A 107 22.30 3.46 -14.92
C THR A 107 21.67 2.34 -14.10
N VAL A 108 21.63 2.53 -12.79
CA VAL A 108 20.90 1.64 -11.89
C VAL A 108 19.41 1.92 -12.05
N ILE A 109 18.67 0.95 -12.56
CA ILE A 109 17.22 1.03 -12.67
C ILE A 109 16.64 0.84 -11.27
N PRO A 110 15.73 1.73 -10.81
CA PRO A 110 15.09 1.56 -9.51
C PRO A 110 14.35 0.21 -9.45
N MET A 111 14.45 -0.43 -8.30
CA MET A 111 13.85 -1.74 -8.08
C MET A 111 12.32 -1.63 -8.03
N ASP A 112 11.64 -2.48 -8.81
CA ASP A 112 10.19 -2.61 -8.81
C ASP A 112 9.66 -2.89 -7.38
N ASP A 113 8.41 -2.52 -7.11
CA ASP A 113 7.78 -2.69 -5.80
C ASP A 113 7.83 -4.16 -5.35
N TYR A 114 7.66 -5.10 -6.28
CA TYR A 114 7.73 -6.53 -6.00
C TYR A 114 9.14 -6.99 -5.59
N GLU A 115 10.17 -6.56 -6.32
CA GLU A 115 11.55 -6.92 -6.03
C GLU A 115 12.05 -6.25 -4.74
N ARG A 116 11.58 -5.03 -4.44
CA ARG A 116 11.83 -4.37 -3.15
C ARG A 116 11.22 -5.13 -1.99
N ALA A 117 9.98 -5.61 -2.15
CA ALA A 117 9.31 -6.42 -1.14
C ALA A 117 10.09 -7.73 -0.87
N LYS A 118 10.54 -8.42 -1.93
CA LYS A 118 11.40 -9.61 -1.79
C LYS A 118 12.70 -9.31 -1.07
N HIS A 119 13.39 -8.24 -1.43
CA HIS A 119 14.65 -7.86 -0.80
C HIS A 119 14.46 -7.61 0.70
N ASN A 120 13.41 -6.85 1.06
CA ASN A 120 13.09 -6.59 2.46
C ASN A 120 12.72 -7.88 3.21
N LEU A 121 11.96 -8.77 2.58
CA LEU A 121 11.58 -10.06 3.14
C LEU A 121 12.84 -10.93 3.38
N ALA A 122 13.75 -10.98 2.41
CA ALA A 122 15.02 -11.70 2.56
C ALA A 122 15.87 -11.15 3.71
N VAL A 123 15.95 -9.83 3.86
CA VAL A 123 16.64 -9.18 4.98
C VAL A 123 15.99 -9.56 6.31
N ILE A 124 14.65 -9.51 6.41
CA ILE A 124 13.91 -9.90 7.62
C ILE A 124 14.15 -11.38 7.95
N LEU A 125 14.10 -12.28 6.96
CA LEU A 125 14.37 -13.70 7.17
C LEU A 125 15.80 -13.95 7.65
N SER A 126 16.77 -13.17 7.16
CA SER A 126 18.16 -13.28 7.60
C SER A 126 18.37 -12.80 9.05
N ASP A 127 17.62 -11.79 9.49
CA ASP A 127 17.76 -11.16 10.82
C ASP A 127 16.97 -11.92 11.90
N VAL A 128 15.78 -12.43 11.55
CA VAL A 128 14.93 -13.23 12.45
C VAL A 128 15.53 -14.62 12.71
N GLY A 129 16.38 -15.12 11.80
CA GLY A 129 16.93 -16.46 11.86
C GLY A 129 15.88 -17.54 11.56
N TYR A 130 16.31 -18.64 10.94
CA TYR A 130 15.44 -19.79 10.63
C TYR A 130 14.80 -20.42 11.88
N ASP A 131 15.32 -20.14 13.08
CA ASP A 131 14.86 -20.73 14.35
C ASP A 131 13.51 -20.18 14.85
N VAL A 132 13.01 -19.06 14.32
CA VAL A 132 11.77 -18.41 14.80
C VAL A 132 10.60 -18.63 13.83
N LEU A 133 10.85 -19.16 12.64
CA LEU A 133 9.78 -19.51 11.71
C LEU A 133 9.06 -20.77 12.20
N PRO A 134 7.71 -20.79 12.22
CA PRO A 134 6.98 -22.01 12.55
C PRO A 134 7.33 -23.09 11.52
N MET A 135 7.79 -24.25 11.99
CA MET A 135 8.08 -25.40 11.14
C MET A 135 6.86 -25.77 10.31
N ASP A 136 7.04 -25.93 9.01
CA ASP A 136 6.00 -26.44 8.12
C ASP A 136 5.63 -27.89 8.52
N GLY A 137 4.46 -28.38 8.12
CA GLY A 137 3.95 -29.71 8.49
C GLY A 137 4.93 -30.84 8.19
N MET A 138 5.66 -30.75 7.07
CA MET A 138 6.69 -31.72 6.68
C MET A 138 7.94 -31.64 7.57
N GLU A 139 8.34 -30.43 7.98
CA GLU A 139 9.47 -30.21 8.89
C GLU A 139 9.15 -30.72 10.29
N ASN A 140 7.92 -30.48 10.77
CA ASN A 140 7.44 -31.01 12.05
C ASN A 140 7.46 -32.54 12.07
N GLN A 141 7.00 -33.19 11.00
CA GLN A 141 7.05 -34.65 10.89
C GLN A 141 8.50 -35.16 10.93
N LYS A 142 9.41 -34.51 10.18
CA LYS A 142 10.84 -34.87 10.17
C LYS A 142 11.47 -34.69 11.56
N TYR A 143 11.18 -33.57 12.23
CA TYR A 143 11.66 -33.29 13.57
C TYR A 143 11.15 -34.33 14.59
N TYR A 144 9.86 -34.67 14.51
CA TYR A 144 9.26 -35.72 15.34
C TYR A 144 9.96 -37.07 15.13
N LEU A 145 10.15 -37.49 13.87
CA LEU A 145 10.83 -38.74 13.53
C LEU A 145 12.30 -38.77 14.01
N GLN A 146 13.01 -37.64 13.91
CA GLN A 146 14.39 -37.53 14.42
C GLN A 146 14.44 -37.62 15.95
N SER A 147 13.50 -36.97 16.64
CA SER A 147 13.37 -37.07 18.10
C SER A 147 13.06 -38.49 18.54
N GLU A 148 12.19 -39.19 17.81
CA GLU A 148 11.87 -40.58 18.07
C GLU A 148 13.09 -41.49 17.79
N ALA A 149 13.78 -41.31 16.67
CA ALA A 149 15.01 -42.04 16.33
C ALA A 149 16.11 -41.89 17.39
N GLY A 150 16.28 -40.69 17.97
CA GLY A 150 17.21 -40.46 19.08
C GLY A 150 16.82 -41.23 20.35
N LYS A 151 15.51 -41.37 20.63
CA LYS A 151 15.00 -42.20 21.73
C LYS A 151 15.27 -43.68 21.48
N TRP A 152 15.08 -44.16 20.25
CA TRP A 152 15.41 -45.54 19.86
C TRP A 152 16.91 -45.84 20.00
N TYR A 153 17.77 -44.90 19.61
CA TYR A 153 19.23 -45.04 19.78
C TYR A 153 19.65 -45.12 21.26
N THR A 154 18.89 -44.47 22.15
CA THR A 154 19.10 -44.49 23.60
C THR A 154 18.32 -45.61 24.30
N ALA A 155 17.47 -46.35 23.56
CA ALA A 155 16.64 -47.41 24.13
C ALA A 155 17.53 -48.59 24.55
N GLY A 156 17.56 -48.87 25.86
CA GLY A 156 18.42 -49.89 26.47
C GLY A 156 19.58 -49.32 27.29
N GLN A 157 19.82 -48.00 27.25
CA GLN A 157 20.73 -47.29 28.16
C GLN A 157 19.91 -46.38 29.09
N TYR A 158 20.41 -46.10 30.30
CA TYR A 158 19.78 -45.09 31.15
C TYR A 158 19.84 -43.74 30.41
N PRO A 159 18.73 -42.98 30.34
CA PRO A 159 18.71 -41.69 29.66
C PRO A 159 19.83 -40.82 30.20
N THR A 160 20.61 -40.22 29.31
CA THR A 160 21.79 -39.43 29.68
C THR A 160 21.32 -38.21 30.48
N ILE A 161 21.58 -38.22 31.79
CA ILE A 161 21.14 -37.15 32.69
C ILE A 161 22.12 -35.99 32.57
N ASN A 162 21.69 -34.87 31.98
CA ASN A 162 22.54 -33.69 31.75
C ASN A 162 22.80 -32.82 32.99
N LEU A 163 22.50 -33.32 34.21
CA LEU A 163 22.66 -32.57 35.47
C LEU A 163 24.09 -32.07 35.71
N LEU A 164 25.10 -32.79 35.23
CA LEU A 164 26.52 -32.45 35.40
C LEU A 164 27.15 -31.79 34.16
N ASN A 165 26.37 -31.45 33.13
CA ASN A 165 26.91 -30.84 31.92
C ASN A 165 27.06 -29.31 32.11
N PRO A 166 28.29 -28.77 32.20
CA PRO A 166 28.51 -27.34 32.47
C PRO A 166 27.98 -26.43 31.34
N MET A 167 27.94 -26.92 30.10
CA MET A 167 27.38 -26.16 28.97
C MET A 167 25.85 -26.05 29.03
N ALA A 168 25.17 -27.06 29.56
CA ALA A 168 23.72 -27.02 29.74
C ALA A 168 23.31 -25.98 30.80
N TRP A 169 24.08 -25.87 31.88
CA TRP A 169 23.86 -24.85 32.92
C TRP A 169 24.12 -23.42 32.41
N ALA A 170 25.15 -23.22 31.60
CA ALA A 170 25.41 -21.92 30.98
C ALA A 170 24.23 -21.45 30.12
N LYS A 171 23.70 -22.34 29.26
CA LYS A 171 22.51 -22.06 28.43
C LYS A 171 21.27 -21.82 29.28
N PHE A 172 21.06 -22.60 30.34
CA PHE A 172 19.93 -22.44 31.25
C PHE A 172 19.93 -21.08 31.97
N ILE A 173 21.08 -20.67 32.52
CA ILE A 173 21.23 -19.35 33.16
C ILE A 173 20.99 -18.22 32.15
N GLN A 174 21.46 -18.39 30.92
CA GLN A 174 21.26 -17.41 29.85
C GLN A 174 19.77 -17.30 29.45
N ALA A 175 19.05 -18.42 29.34
CA ALA A 175 17.62 -18.43 29.03
C ALA A 175 16.77 -17.79 30.15
N ILE A 176 17.14 -17.99 31.42
CA ILE A 176 16.54 -17.25 32.55
C ILE A 176 16.77 -15.75 32.39
N ARG A 177 18.00 -15.34 32.05
CA ARG A 177 18.35 -13.92 31.87
C ARG A 177 17.60 -13.27 30.71
N ASN A 178 17.39 -14.02 29.63
CA ASN A 178 16.67 -13.58 28.44
C ASN A 178 15.14 -13.54 28.65
N GLY A 179 14.63 -14.18 29.72
CA GLY A 179 13.22 -14.18 30.05
C GLY A 179 12.39 -15.22 29.28
N ASP A 180 13.02 -16.20 28.65
CA ASP A 180 12.38 -17.19 27.76
C ASP A 180 11.31 -18.04 28.48
N PHE A 181 11.39 -18.15 29.81
CA PHE A 181 10.44 -18.90 30.64
C PHE A 181 9.33 -18.05 31.26
N ARG A 182 9.29 -16.73 31.00
CA ARG A 182 8.15 -15.91 31.39
C ARG A 182 7.00 -16.23 30.43
N ARG A 183 5.97 -16.91 30.94
CA ARG A 183 4.71 -17.13 30.20
C ARG A 183 4.18 -15.80 29.67
N LYS A 184 3.85 -15.76 28.38
CA LYS A 184 2.94 -14.75 27.82
C LYS A 184 1.55 -14.92 28.42
#